data_AF-A0A7K9RY60-F1
#
_entry.id   AF-A0A7K9RY60-F1
#
_cell.length_a   1.000
_cell.length_b   1.000
_cell.length_c   1.000
_cell.angle_alpha   90.00
_cell.angle_beta   90.00
_cell.angle_gamma   90.00
#
_symmetry.space_group_name_H-M   'P 1'
#
loop_
_entity.id
_entity.type
_entity.pdbx_description
1 polymer ?
#
loop_
_entity_poly.entity_id
_entity_poly.type
_entity_poly.pdbx_seq_one_letter_code
_entity_poly.pdbx_strand_id
1 'polypeptide(L)'
;PALLRLPRVAAPLCRGFSELPPLTLADIKDRVLYVLKLYDKIDPEKLTAESHFMKDLGLDSLDQVEIIMAMEDEFGFEIPDGDAEKLMCPQEIVDYIADKKDVYE
;
A
#
# COMPACT_ATOMS: atom_id res chain seq x y z
N PRO A 1 37.02 43.78 30.48
CA PRO A 1 36.16 43.45 29.32
C PRO A 1 36.84 42.44 28.39
N ALA A 2 36.59 41.15 28.62
CA ALA A 2 37.09 40.05 27.80
C ALA A 2 35.88 39.32 27.20
N LEU A 3 35.67 39.50 25.88
CA LEU A 3 34.65 38.81 25.12
C LEU A 3 35.12 37.37 24.84
N LEU A 4 34.58 36.41 25.59
CA LEU A 4 34.72 34.98 25.29
C LEU A 4 34.01 34.67 23.97
N ARG A 5 34.80 34.31 22.95
CA ARG A 5 34.32 33.73 21.69
C ARG A 5 34.00 32.25 21.93
N LEU A 6 32.73 31.91 22.03
CA LEU A 6 32.29 30.51 22.07
C LEU A 6 32.60 29.82 20.73
N PRO A 7 33.04 28.54 20.73
CA PRO A 7 33.17 27.79 19.50
C PRO A 7 31.78 27.52 18.95
N ARG A 8 31.56 27.86 17.67
CA ARG A 8 30.38 27.42 16.93
C ARG A 8 30.42 25.90 16.85
N VAL A 9 29.61 25.24 17.67
CA VAL A 9 29.30 23.82 17.50
C VAL A 9 28.64 23.69 16.13
N ALA A 10 29.35 23.09 15.18
CA ALA A 10 28.78 22.67 13.92
C ALA A 10 27.77 21.56 14.23
N ALA A 11 26.50 21.93 14.35
CA ALA A 11 25.42 20.96 14.31
C ALA A 11 25.52 20.24 12.95
N PRO A 12 25.53 18.89 12.90
CA PRO A 12 25.36 18.21 11.63
C PRO A 12 23.96 18.58 11.13
N LEU A 13 23.96 19.29 10.01
CA LEU A 13 22.77 19.66 9.24
C LEU A 13 22.05 18.37 8.83
N CYS A 14 20.73 18.36 9.02
CA CYS A 14 19.78 17.45 8.38
C CYS A 14 19.84 15.98 8.84
N ARG A 15 19.02 15.64 9.85
CA ARG A 15 18.40 14.31 9.87
C ARG A 15 17.38 14.27 8.74
N GLY A 16 17.75 13.66 7.61
CA GLY A 16 16.79 13.31 6.55
C GLY A 16 15.87 12.21 7.06
N PHE A 17 14.84 12.58 7.82
CA PHE A 17 13.72 11.71 8.22
C PHE A 17 12.66 11.60 7.11
N SER A 18 13.05 11.84 5.85
CA SER A 18 12.08 12.01 4.75
C SER A 18 12.19 10.95 3.65
N GLU A 19 13.13 10.01 3.75
CA GLU A 19 13.12 8.83 2.90
C GLU A 19 12.41 7.72 3.70
N LEU A 20 11.09 7.65 3.52
CA LEU A 20 10.36 6.42 3.84
C LEU A 20 11.16 5.26 3.21
N PRO A 21 11.36 4.15 3.94
CA PRO A 21 12.05 2.99 3.38
C PRO A 21 11.38 2.63 2.04
N PRO A 22 12.15 2.17 1.05
CA PRO A 22 11.59 1.77 -0.23
C PRO A 22 10.49 0.75 0.03
N LEU A 23 9.29 1.00 -0.52
CA LEU A 23 8.18 0.06 -0.44
C LEU A 23 8.66 -1.27 -1.02
N THR A 24 8.74 -2.30 -0.20
CA THR A 24 9.08 -3.65 -0.69
C THR A 24 7.82 -4.38 -1.14
N LEU A 25 7.96 -5.44 -1.95
CA LEU A 25 6.81 -6.29 -2.32
C LEU A 25 6.10 -6.87 -1.09
N ALA A 26 6.86 -7.22 -0.06
CA ALA A 26 6.31 -7.68 1.21
C ALA A 26 5.44 -6.60 1.87
N ASP A 27 5.91 -5.34 1.90
CA ASP A 27 5.13 -4.24 2.47
C ASP A 27 3.85 -3.97 1.68
N ILE A 28 3.91 -4.04 0.33
CA ILE A 28 2.72 -3.88 -0.52
C ILE A 28 1.72 -5.00 -0.20
N LYS A 29 2.18 -6.25 -0.17
CA LYS A 29 1.36 -7.41 0.13
C LYS A 29 0.70 -7.30 1.50
N ASP A 30 1.47 -6.94 2.53
CA ASP A 30 0.97 -6.80 3.88
C ASP A 30 -0.07 -5.68 3.98
N ARG A 31 0.14 -4.55 3.30
CA ARG A 31 -0.83 -3.44 3.24
C ARG A 31 -2.11 -3.83 2.50
N VAL A 32 -2.02 -4.47 1.34
CA VAL A 32 -3.18 -4.94 0.57
C VAL A 32 -4.01 -5.92 1.42
N LEU A 33 -3.36 -6.91 2.03
CA LEU A 33 -4.04 -7.87 2.90
C LEU A 33 -4.63 -7.19 4.14
N TYR A 34 -3.99 -6.16 4.67
CA TYR A 34 -4.50 -5.41 5.80
C TYR A 34 -5.80 -4.66 5.45
N VAL A 35 -5.82 -3.93 4.33
CA VAL A 35 -7.02 -3.22 3.85
C VAL A 35 -8.17 -4.21 3.63
N LEU A 36 -7.91 -5.36 3.02
CA LEU A 36 -8.93 -6.39 2.78
C LEU A 36 -9.47 -7.01 4.07
N LYS A 37 -8.65 -7.15 5.12
CA LYS A 37 -9.10 -7.65 6.44
C LYS A 37 -9.97 -6.65 7.19
N LEU A 38 -9.87 -5.36 6.88
CA LEU A 38 -10.71 -4.31 7.48
C LEU A 38 -12.08 -4.20 6.79
N TYR A 39 -12.27 -4.86 5.66
CA TYR A 39 -13.53 -4.85 4.95
C TYR A 39 -14.53 -5.80 5.63
N ASP A 40 -15.61 -5.26 6.19
CA ASP A 40 -16.55 -5.98 7.07
C ASP A 40 -17.18 -7.24 6.44
N LYS A 41 -17.23 -7.31 5.11
CA LYS A 41 -17.78 -8.47 4.37
C LYS A 41 -16.78 -9.59 4.14
N ILE A 42 -15.48 -9.36 4.41
CA ILE A 42 -14.42 -10.35 4.23
C ILE A 42 -14.11 -11.03 5.56
N ASP A 43 -14.21 -12.36 5.58
CA ASP A 43 -13.72 -13.16 6.70
C ASP A 43 -12.17 -13.26 6.62
N PRO A 44 -11.42 -12.77 7.62
CA PRO A 44 -9.95 -12.76 7.58
C PRO A 44 -9.34 -14.17 7.57
N GLU A 45 -10.09 -15.17 8.03
CA GLU A 45 -9.67 -16.58 8.02
C GLU A 45 -9.79 -17.23 6.63
N LYS A 46 -10.66 -16.71 5.77
CA LYS A 46 -10.85 -17.19 4.39
C LYS A 46 -10.02 -16.41 3.37
N LEU A 47 -9.57 -15.21 3.75
CA LEU A 47 -8.76 -14.36 2.90
C LEU A 47 -7.39 -15.00 2.64
N THR A 48 -7.10 -15.29 1.39
CA THR A 48 -5.78 -15.73 0.92
C THR A 48 -5.32 -14.83 -0.21
N ALA A 49 -4.02 -14.84 -0.53
CA ALA A 49 -3.53 -14.02 -1.64
C ALA A 49 -4.16 -14.43 -2.99
N GLU A 50 -4.51 -15.70 -3.13
CA GLU A 50 -5.07 -16.28 -4.35
C GLU A 50 -6.61 -16.39 -4.34
N SER A 51 -7.28 -15.97 -3.25
CA SER A 51 -8.74 -16.08 -3.16
C SER A 51 -9.42 -15.10 -4.11
N HIS A 52 -10.37 -15.60 -4.89
CA HIS A 52 -11.15 -14.79 -5.81
C HIS A 52 -12.28 -14.07 -5.07
N PHE A 53 -12.39 -12.75 -5.25
CA PHE A 53 -13.35 -11.90 -4.52
C PHE A 53 -14.81 -12.39 -4.66
N MET A 54 -15.26 -12.67 -5.89
CA MET A 54 -16.63 -13.14 -6.13
C MET A 54 -16.85 -14.63 -5.81
N LYS A 55 -15.91 -15.51 -6.20
CA LYS A 55 -16.12 -16.96 -6.15
C LYS A 55 -15.87 -17.55 -4.75
N ASP A 56 -14.85 -17.06 -4.06
CA ASP A 56 -14.40 -17.65 -2.80
C ASP A 56 -14.88 -16.84 -1.60
N LEU A 57 -14.84 -15.51 -1.71
CA LEU A 57 -15.27 -14.60 -0.65
C LEU A 57 -16.75 -14.19 -0.78
N GLY A 58 -17.38 -14.47 -1.92
CA GLY A 58 -18.80 -14.21 -2.14
C GLY A 58 -19.15 -12.72 -2.22
N LEU A 59 -18.19 -11.88 -2.60
CA LEU A 59 -18.39 -10.44 -2.78
C LEU A 59 -19.15 -10.15 -4.08
N ASP A 60 -19.87 -9.04 -4.10
CA ASP A 60 -20.54 -8.56 -5.31
C ASP A 60 -19.63 -7.62 -6.14
N SER A 61 -20.11 -7.22 -7.32
CA SER A 61 -19.38 -6.30 -8.20
C SER A 61 -19.24 -4.89 -7.64
N LEU A 62 -20.11 -4.46 -6.72
CA LEU A 62 -20.00 -3.14 -6.08
C LEU A 62 -18.93 -3.17 -5.00
N ASP A 63 -18.85 -4.26 -4.24
CA ASP A 63 -17.82 -4.52 -3.23
C ASP A 63 -16.43 -4.52 -3.85
N GLN A 64 -16.28 -5.07 -5.06
CA GLN A 64 -15.03 -4.98 -5.81
C GLN A 64 -14.63 -3.53 -6.08
N VAL A 65 -15.57 -2.69 -6.54
CA VAL A 65 -15.31 -1.26 -6.80
C VAL A 65 -14.91 -0.53 -5.52
N GLU A 66 -15.56 -0.82 -4.39
CA GLU A 66 -15.19 -0.27 -3.08
C GLU A 66 -13.77 -0.66 -2.64
N ILE A 67 -13.40 -1.93 -2.81
CA ILE A 67 -12.06 -2.41 -2.51
C ILE A 67 -11.01 -1.69 -3.37
N ILE A 68 -11.26 -1.55 -4.67
CA ILE A 68 -10.33 -0.86 -5.58
C ILE A 68 -10.17 0.60 -5.17
N MET A 69 -11.25 1.32 -4.86
CA MET A 69 -11.16 2.70 -4.36
C MET A 69 -10.36 2.80 -3.05
N ALA A 70 -10.52 1.84 -2.13
CA ALA A 70 -9.72 1.81 -0.90
C ALA A 70 -8.22 1.59 -1.17
N MET A 71 -7.86 0.80 -2.18
CA MET A 71 -6.47 0.60 -2.59
C MET A 71 -5.88 1.84 -3.26
N GLU A 72 -6.65 2.51 -4.12
CA GLU A 72 -6.28 3.78 -4.74
C GLU A 72 -5.94 4.84 -3.68
N ASP A 73 -6.80 4.99 -2.67
CA ASP A 73 -6.61 5.90 -1.55
C ASP A 73 -5.39 5.54 -0.70
N GLU A 74 -5.17 4.25 -0.40
CA GLU A 74 -4.07 3.76 0.45
C GLU A 74 -2.69 4.01 -0.19
N PHE A 75 -2.59 3.90 -1.52
CA PHE A 75 -1.33 4.01 -2.24
C PHE A 75 -1.18 5.31 -3.06
N GLY A 76 -2.23 6.13 -3.11
CA GLY A 76 -2.26 7.44 -3.73
C GLY A 76 -2.12 7.40 -5.26
N PHE A 77 -2.86 6.51 -5.93
CA PHE A 77 -2.91 6.43 -7.39
C PHE A 77 -4.31 6.05 -7.87
N GLU A 78 -4.57 6.20 -9.17
CA GLU A 78 -5.87 5.90 -9.79
C GLU A 78 -5.73 4.66 -10.69
N ILE A 79 -6.66 3.72 -10.56
CA ILE A 79 -6.78 2.49 -11.35
C ILE A 79 -7.90 2.72 -12.37
N PRO A 80 -7.63 2.65 -13.68
CA PRO A 80 -8.68 2.78 -14.67
C PRO A 80 -9.65 1.58 -14.59
N ASP A 81 -10.94 1.82 -14.83
CA ASP A 81 -12.00 0.80 -14.77
C ASP A 81 -11.64 -0.50 -15.52
N GLY A 82 -11.05 -0.38 -16.71
CA GLY A 82 -10.68 -1.54 -17.54
C GLY A 82 -9.55 -2.40 -16.96
N ASP A 83 -8.78 -1.88 -16.01
CA ASP A 83 -7.82 -2.68 -15.23
C ASP A 83 -8.45 -3.15 -13.92
N ALA A 84 -9.23 -2.31 -13.24
CA ALA A 84 -9.98 -2.67 -12.03
C ALA A 84 -10.86 -3.92 -12.24
N GLU A 85 -11.54 -4.02 -13.40
CA GLU A 85 -12.35 -5.18 -13.79
C GLU A 85 -11.54 -6.48 -13.88
N LYS A 86 -10.21 -6.43 -14.07
CA LYS A 86 -9.35 -7.61 -14.16
C LYS A 86 -8.79 -8.03 -12.81
N LEU A 87 -8.82 -7.14 -11.80
CA LEU A 87 -8.29 -7.37 -10.46
C LEU A 87 -9.33 -8.15 -9.64
N MET A 88 -9.29 -9.47 -9.76
CA MET A 88 -10.23 -10.42 -9.15
C MET A 88 -9.68 -11.10 -7.90
N CYS A 89 -8.36 -11.03 -7.68
CA CYS A 89 -7.67 -11.62 -6.54
C CYS A 89 -6.74 -10.60 -5.84
N PRO A 90 -6.47 -10.74 -4.54
CA PRO A 90 -5.52 -9.87 -3.82
C PRO A 90 -4.12 -9.86 -4.41
N GLN A 91 -3.62 -11.01 -4.87
CA GLN A 91 -2.30 -11.12 -5.49
C GLN A 91 -2.19 -10.25 -6.75
N GLU A 92 -3.24 -10.20 -7.58
CA GLU A 92 -3.26 -9.39 -8.79
C GLU A 92 -3.19 -7.89 -8.46
N ILE A 93 -3.84 -7.47 -7.37
CA ILE A 93 -3.74 -6.09 -6.85
C ILE A 93 -2.31 -5.79 -6.41
N VAL A 94 -1.67 -6.71 -5.67
CA VAL A 94 -0.27 -6.56 -5.23
C VAL A 94 0.66 -6.41 -6.44
N ASP A 95 0.52 -7.28 -7.44
CA ASP A 95 1.34 -7.26 -8.65
C ASP A 95 1.11 -5.96 -9.44
N TYR A 96 -0.14 -5.50 -9.55
CA TYR A 96 -0.45 -4.22 -10.19
C TYR A 96 0.19 -3.02 -9.47
N ILE A 97 0.14 -2.99 -8.14
CA ILE A 97 0.75 -1.92 -7.34
C ILE A 97 2.28 -1.96 -7.48
N ALA A 98 2.87 -3.16 -7.45
CA ALA A 98 4.30 -3.37 -7.62
C ALA A 98 4.78 -2.82 -8.96
N ASP A 99 4.11 -3.21 -10.05
CA ASP A 99 4.40 -2.71 -11.41
C ASP A 99 4.26 -1.19 -11.48
N LYS A 100 3.22 -0.61 -10.87
CA LYS A 100 2.96 0.83 -10.89
C LYS A 100 3.96 1.66 -10.10
N LYS A 101 4.51 1.11 -9.02
CA LYS A 101 5.50 1.78 -8.15
C LYS A 101 6.95 1.46 -8.55
N ASP A 102 7.15 0.74 -9.65
CA ASP A 102 8.44 0.22 -10.10
C ASP A 102 9.17 -0.58 -9.02
N VAL A 103 8.41 -1.30 -8.18
CA VAL A 103 8.94 -2.15 -7.11
C VAL A 103 9.01 -3.57 -7.65
N TYR A 104 10.22 -4.00 -7.99
CA TYR A 104 10.52 -5.36 -8.44
C TYR A 104 11.54 -5.98 -7.49
N GLU A 105 11.44 -7.28 -7.23
CA GLU A 105 12.47 -8.04 -6.52
C GLU A 105 13.73 -8.27 -7.37
#